data_AF-A0A7K9MY07-F1
#
_entry.id   AF-A0A7K9MY07-F1
#
_cell.length_a   1.000
_cell.length_b   1.000
_cell.length_c   1.000
_cell.angle_alpha   90.00
_cell.angle_beta   90.00
_cell.angle_gamma   90.00
#
_symmetry.space_group_name_H-M   'P 1'
#
loop_
_entity.id
_entity.type
_entity.pdbx_description
1 polymer ?
#
loop_
_entity_poly.entity_id
_entity_poly.type
_entity_poly.pdbx_seq_one_letter_code
_entity_poly.pdbx_strand_id
1 'polypeptide(L)'
;SLTVIDLKDCFFNIPLHPEDSPKFAFSVPSVNMQAPLQRYQWVVLPQGMKNSPTICQWYVAKVLSPVRTKMPCVLLYHYMDDILVAA
;
A
#
# COMPACT_ATOMS: atom_id res chain seq x y z
N SER A 1 12.32 -6.41 23.39
CA SER A 1 11.26 -5.37 23.35
C SER A 1 10.36 -5.61 22.15
N LEU A 2 9.12 -5.09 22.15
CA LEU A 2 8.20 -5.16 21.01
C LEU A 2 7.94 -3.76 20.46
N THR A 3 8.11 -3.59 19.16
CA THR A 3 7.80 -2.35 18.43
C THR A 3 6.85 -2.66 17.29
N VAL A 4 5.87 -1.79 17.06
CA VAL A 4 4.91 -1.88 15.96
C VAL A 4 5.15 -0.72 14.99
N ILE A 5 5.23 -1.01 13.70
CA ILE A 5 5.38 -0.04 12.62
C ILE A 5 4.10 -0.08 11.78
N ASP A 6 3.37 1.03 11.72
CA ASP A 6 2.17 1.20 10.90
C ASP A 6 2.56 1.44 9.43
N LEU A 7 1.90 0.75 8.52
CA LEU A 7 2.10 0.77 7.07
C LEU A 7 0.92 1.41 6.31
N LYS A 8 -0.02 2.10 6.98
CA LYS A 8 -1.13 2.78 6.28
C LYS A 8 -0.68 3.64 5.11
N ASP A 9 0.44 4.35 5.22
CA ASP A 9 0.96 5.19 4.13
C ASP A 9 1.84 4.42 3.12
N CYS A 10 2.11 3.13 3.36
CA CYS A 10 2.93 2.31 2.47
C CYS A 10 2.27 2.12 1.10
N PHE A 11 0.94 2.01 1.04
CA PHE A 11 0.19 1.87 -0.22
C PHE A 11 0.49 3.01 -1.21
N PHE A 12 0.57 4.24 -0.72
CA PHE A 12 0.84 5.41 -1.57
C PHE A 12 2.27 5.49 -2.07
N ASN A 13 3.18 4.66 -1.53
CA ASN A 13 4.57 4.56 -1.97
C ASN A 13 4.80 3.45 -3.01
N ILE A 14 3.77 2.65 -3.33
CA ILE A 14 3.87 1.57 -4.31
C ILE A 14 3.32 2.08 -5.65
N PRO A 15 4.18 2.31 -6.67
CA PRO A 15 3.72 2.77 -7.98
C PRO A 15 2.91 1.68 -8.68
N LEU A 16 1.81 2.07 -9.32
CA LEU A 16 1.10 1.21 -10.27
C LEU A 16 1.85 1.21 -11.60
N HIS A 17 1.73 0.12 -12.35
CA HIS A 17 2.18 0.12 -13.73
C HIS A 17 1.34 1.14 -14.53
N PRO A 18 1.95 1.99 -15.38
CA PRO A 18 1.21 3.03 -16.11
C PRO A 18 0.04 2.51 -16.94
N GLU A 19 0.14 1.29 -17.48
CA GLU A 19 -0.92 0.63 -18.26
C GLU A 19 -2.07 0.11 -17.39
N ASP A 20 -1.86 -0.03 -16.08
CA ASP A 20 -2.90 -0.45 -15.13
C ASP A 20 -3.66 0.73 -14.54
N SER A 21 -3.07 1.94 -14.47
CA SER A 21 -3.69 3.15 -13.92
C SER A 21 -5.12 3.41 -14.46
N PRO A 22 -5.42 3.26 -15.77
CA PRO A 22 -6.78 3.46 -16.29
C PRO A 22 -7.83 2.51 -15.70
N LYS A 23 -7.42 1.31 -15.23
CA LYS A 23 -8.31 0.33 -14.57
C LYS A 23 -8.70 0.77 -13.16
N PHE A 24 -7.94 1.69 -12.57
CA PHE A 24 -8.19 2.29 -11.25
C PHE A 24 -8.73 3.72 -11.36
N ALA A 25 -9.51 4.01 -12.40
CA ALA A 25 -10.17 5.31 -12.53
C ALA A 25 -11.39 5.43 -11.61
N PHE A 26 -11.62 6.63 -11.08
CA PHE A 26 -12.80 6.98 -10.28
C PHE A 26 -13.35 8.35 -10.68
N SER A 27 -14.59 8.63 -10.30
CA SER A 27 -15.27 9.90 -10.57
C SER A 27 -15.66 10.59 -9.26
N VAL A 28 -15.42 11.90 -9.19
CA VAL A 28 -15.83 12.75 -8.07
C VAL A 28 -17.09 13.50 -8.48
N PRO A 29 -18.23 13.33 -7.76
CA PRO A 29 -19.45 14.07 -8.05
C PRO A 29 -19.33 15.53 -7.64
N SER A 30 -19.97 16.41 -8.41
CA SER A 30 -20.16 17.81 -8.01
C SER A 30 -21.39 17.96 -7.12
N VAL A 31 -21.40 19.00 -6.29
CA VAL A 31 -22.58 19.33 -5.46
C VAL A 31 -23.77 19.58 -6.38
N ASN A 32 -24.86 18.83 -6.17
CA ASN A 32 -26.09 18.93 -6.96
C ASN A 32 -25.89 18.89 -8.48
N MET A 33 -24.86 18.18 -8.97
CA MET A 33 -24.54 18.07 -10.41
C MET A 33 -24.28 19.42 -11.10
N GLN A 34 -23.84 20.45 -10.36
CA GLN A 34 -23.57 21.78 -10.90
C GLN A 34 -22.41 21.84 -11.90
N ALA A 35 -21.55 20.82 -11.93
CA ALA A 35 -20.47 20.66 -12.90
C ALA A 35 -20.36 19.19 -13.36
N PRO A 36 -19.78 18.94 -14.55
CA PRO A 36 -19.49 17.57 -15.00
C PRO A 36 -18.68 16.78 -13.98
N LEU A 37 -18.88 15.45 -13.96
CA LEU A 37 -18.12 14.54 -13.11
C LEU A 37 -16.62 14.66 -13.44
N GLN A 38 -15.80 14.96 -12.43
CA GLN A 38 -14.36 14.97 -12.59
C GLN A 38 -13.83 13.54 -12.50
N ARG A 39 -13.02 13.12 -13.48
CA ARG A 39 -12.46 11.76 -13.54
C ARG A 39 -10.97 11.80 -13.18
N TYR A 40 -10.58 10.93 -12.27
CA TYR A 40 -9.21 10.74 -11.81
C TYR A 40 -8.80 9.28 -11.97
N GLN A 41 -7.50 9.03 -11.91
CA GLN A 41 -6.94 7.68 -11.89
C GLN A 41 -5.86 7.58 -10.83
N TRP A 42 -5.77 6.44 -10.17
CA TRP A 42 -4.68 6.15 -9.27
C TRP A 42 -3.39 5.90 -10.05
N VAL A 43 -2.28 6.50 -9.59
CA VAL A 43 -0.92 6.26 -10.09
C VAL A 43 -0.08 5.41 -9.13
N VAL A 44 -0.61 5.22 -7.93
CA VAL A 44 -0.05 4.40 -6.83
C VAL A 44 -1.15 3.48 -6.33
N LEU A 45 -0.77 2.45 -5.59
CA LEU A 45 -1.70 1.42 -5.14
C LEU A 45 -2.82 2.02 -4.25
N PRO A 46 -4.10 1.97 -4.64
CA PRO A 46 -5.18 2.50 -3.81
C PRO A 46 -5.45 1.62 -2.59
N GLN A 47 -5.73 2.26 -1.45
CA GLN A 47 -6.27 1.60 -0.28
C GLN A 47 -7.69 1.07 -0.55
N GLY A 48 -8.08 0.00 0.14
CA GLY A 48 -9.45 -0.56 0.08
C GLY A 48 -9.76 -1.42 -1.15
N MET A 49 -8.83 -1.59 -2.10
CA MET A 49 -9.00 -2.57 -3.19
C MET A 49 -8.61 -3.97 -2.71
N LYS A 50 -9.38 -4.99 -3.12
CA LYS A 50 -9.25 -6.38 -2.67
C LYS A 50 -7.82 -6.94 -2.76
N ASN A 51 -7.08 -6.60 -3.81
CA ASN A 51 -5.74 -7.13 -4.05
C ASN A 51 -4.62 -6.23 -3.53
N SER A 52 -4.92 -5.00 -3.09
CA SER A 52 -3.91 -4.09 -2.57
C SER A 52 -3.15 -4.64 -1.36
N PRO A 53 -3.78 -5.30 -0.37
CA PRO A 53 -3.06 -5.88 0.76
C PRO A 53 -2.00 -6.90 0.32
N THR A 54 -2.32 -7.77 -0.63
CA THR A 54 -1.38 -8.79 -1.14
C THR A 54 -0.18 -8.15 -1.86
N ILE A 55 -0.41 -7.13 -2.68
CA ILE A 55 0.65 -6.41 -3.40
C ILE A 55 1.55 -5.67 -2.41
N CYS A 56 0.95 -5.00 -1.43
CA CYS A 56 1.67 -4.32 -0.35
C CYS A 56 2.53 -5.30 0.45
N GLN A 57 1.95 -6.45 0.84
CA GLN A 57 2.65 -7.49 1.58
C GLN A 57 3.88 -8.03 0.83
N TRP A 58 3.72 -8.31 -0.47
CA TRP A 58 4.84 -8.73 -1.32
C TRP A 58 5.92 -7.66 -1.44
N TYR A 59 5.52 -6.40 -1.65
CA TYR A 59 6.45 -5.28 -1.79
C TYR A 59 7.26 -5.07 -0.51
N VAL A 60 6.59 -5.02 0.64
CA VAL A 60 7.23 -4.86 1.96
C VAL A 60 8.14 -6.05 2.27
N ALA A 61 7.71 -7.29 1.97
CA ALA A 61 8.55 -8.47 2.15
C ALA A 61 9.86 -8.38 1.32
N LYS A 62 9.77 -7.89 0.08
CA LYS A 62 10.93 -7.64 -0.78
C LYS A 62 11.85 -6.56 -0.19
N VAL A 63 11.29 -5.45 0.29
CA VAL A 63 12.06 -4.35 0.91
C VAL A 63 12.76 -4.79 2.21
N LEU A 64 12.11 -5.64 3.01
CA LEU A 64 12.66 -6.14 4.28
C LEU A 64 13.62 -7.32 4.12
N SER A 65 13.74 -7.91 2.93
CA SER A 65 14.61 -9.08 2.68
C SER A 65 16.06 -8.86 3.17
N PRO A 66 16.73 -7.72 2.87
CA PRO A 66 18.09 -7.48 3.37
C PRO A 66 18.17 -7.35 4.90
N VAL A 67 17.11 -6.83 5.54
CA VAL A 67 17.03 -6.65 7.00
C VAL A 67 16.98 -8.01 7.69
N ARG A 68 16.16 -8.94 7.16
CA ARG A 68 16.06 -10.32 7.65
C ARG A 68 17.41 -11.05 7.59
N THR A 69 18.17 -10.86 6.50
CA THR A 69 19.49 -11.49 6.34
C THR A 69 20.54 -10.91 7.29
N LYS A 70 20.51 -9.59 7.52
CA LYS A 70 21.50 -8.91 8.39
C LYS A 70 21.21 -9.06 9.88
N MET A 71 19.96 -9.26 10.27
CA MET A 71 19.53 -9.34 11.68
C MET A 71 18.69 -10.60 11.93
N PRO A 72 19.28 -11.80 11.90
CA PRO A 72 18.55 -13.07 12.02
C PRO A 72 17.90 -13.29 13.39
N CYS A 73 18.37 -12.58 14.43
CA CYS A 73 17.81 -12.66 15.77
C CYS A 73 16.53 -11.82 15.96
N VAL A 74 16.23 -10.91 15.03
CA VAL A 74 15.05 -10.04 15.10
C VAL A 74 13.87 -10.72 14.43
N LEU A 75 12.77 -10.89 15.17
CA LEU A 75 11.51 -11.40 14.62
C LEU A 75 10.78 -10.25 13.93
N LEU A 76 10.60 -10.39 12.61
CA LEU A 76 9.82 -9.47 11.77
C LEU A 76 8.56 -10.18 11.29
N TYR A 77 7.39 -9.75 11.77
CA TYR A 77 6.10 -10.30 11.38
C TYR A 77 5.24 -9.22 10.71
N HIS A 78 4.76 -9.49 9.48
CA HIS A 78 3.93 -8.56 8.73
C HIS A 78 2.48 -9.03 8.81
N TYR A 79 1.63 -8.22 9.42
CA TYR A 79 0.20 -8.46 9.58
C TYR A 79 -0.60 -7.29 9.03
N MET A 80 -1.28 -7.50 7.90
CA MET A 80 -2.12 -6.47 7.25
C MET A 80 -1.33 -5.17 7.03
N ASP A 81 -1.64 -4.13 7.81
CA ASP A 81 -1.01 -2.81 7.71
C ASP A 81 0.01 -2.57 8.84
N ASP A 82 0.46 -3.62 9.55
CA ASP A 82 1.41 -3.51 10.65
C ASP A 82 2.63 -4.43 10.44
N ILE A 83 3.82 -3.94 10.80
CA ILE A 83 5.00 -4.77 11.02
C ILE A 83 5.29 -4.82 12.52
N LEU A 84 5.28 -6.01 13.09
CA LEU A 84 5.74 -6.28 14.43
C LEU A 84 7.23 -6.62 14.39
N VAL A 85 8.01 -5.91 15.20
CA VAL A 85 9.46 -6.09 15.35
C VAL A 85 9.74 -6.48 16.80
N ALA A 86 10.32 -7.67 17.00
CA ALA A 86 10.75 -8.12 18.32
C ALA A 86 12.25 -8.48 18.32
N ALA A 87 12.97 -7.99 19.33
CA ALA A 87 14.40 -8.19 19.56
C ALA A 87 14.67 -8.48 21.04
#